data_AF-A0A9E4PB14-F1
#
_entry.id   AF-A0A9E4PB14-F1
#
_cell.length_a   1.000
_cell.length_b   1.000
_cell.length_c   1.000
_cell.angle_alpha   90.00
_cell.angle_beta   90.00
_cell.angle_gamma   90.00
#
_symmetry.space_group_name_H-M   'P 1'
#
loop_
_entity.id
_entity.type
_entity.pdbx_description
1 polymer ?
#
loop_
_entity_poly.entity_id
_entity_poly.type
_entity_poly.pdbx_seq_one_letter_code
_entity_poly.pdbx_strand_id
1 'polypeptide(L)'
;MAEHQSAIKAAKQGARRRLRNRSVRSVVKTRVRRAEFLIVSKELAEADAAVDLALRALDRAAKKGVIHPNNAALRKSRLMRKLNEARVTASAN
;
A
#
# COMPACT_ATOMS: atom_id res chain seq x y z
N MET A 1 14.22 1.98 -31.76
CA MET A 1 12.74 1.80 -31.75
C MET A 1 12.43 0.31 -31.63
N ALA A 2 11.23 -0.08 -31.21
CA ALA A 2 10.82 -1.48 -31.32
C ALA A 2 10.45 -1.76 -32.78
N GLU A 3 11.33 -2.41 -33.53
CA GLU A 3 11.13 -2.65 -34.97
C GLU A 3 10.25 -3.87 -35.25
N HIS A 4 10.27 -4.87 -34.37
CA HIS A 4 9.39 -6.04 -34.48
C HIS A 4 7.97 -5.76 -33.99
N GLN A 5 6.97 -6.26 -34.73
CA GLN A 5 5.53 -6.11 -34.41
C GLN A 5 5.16 -6.59 -33.00
N SER A 6 5.79 -7.67 -32.53
CA SER A 6 5.61 -8.20 -31.17
C SER A 6 6.06 -7.21 -30.10
N ALA A 7 7.18 -6.51 -30.33
CA ALA A 7 7.73 -5.53 -29.40
C ALA A 7 6.88 -4.24 -29.36
N ILE A 8 6.34 -3.79 -30.51
CA ILE A 8 5.39 -2.65 -30.55
C ILE A 8 4.13 -2.98 -29.74
N LYS A 9 3.59 -4.19 -29.88
CA LYS A 9 2.42 -4.65 -29.10
C LYS A 9 2.73 -4.68 -27.61
N ALA A 10 3.88 -5.23 -27.21
CA ALA A 10 4.31 -5.26 -25.81
C ALA A 10 4.47 -3.86 -25.22
N ALA A 11 5.03 -2.91 -25.97
CA ALA A 11 5.18 -1.51 -25.55
C ALA A 11 3.81 -0.85 -25.28
N LYS A 12 2.83 -1.02 -26.18
CA LYS A 12 1.46 -0.51 -26.00
C LYS A 12 0.79 -1.11 -24.76
N GLN A 13 0.94 -2.41 -24.54
CA GLN A 13 0.41 -3.09 -23.35
C GLN A 13 1.09 -2.60 -22.06
N GLY A 14 2.41 -2.43 -22.09
CA GLY A 14 3.21 -1.93 -20.98
C GLY A 14 2.76 -0.54 -20.54
N ALA A 15 2.56 0.38 -21.49
CA ALA A 15 2.06 1.74 -21.19
C ALA A 15 0.70 1.71 -20.48
N ARG A 16 -0.26 0.91 -20.98
CA ARG A 16 -1.59 0.76 -20.36
C ARG A 16 -1.52 0.15 -18.96
N ARG A 17 -0.66 -0.85 -18.74
CA ARG A 17 -0.42 -1.45 -17.41
C ARG A 17 0.24 -0.45 -16.47
N ARG A 18 1.23 0.32 -16.94
CA ARG A 18 1.94 1.34 -16.16
C ARG A 18 0.99 2.40 -15.61
N LEU A 19 0.08 2.93 -16.44
CA LEU A 19 -0.89 3.95 -16.01
C LEU A 19 -1.81 3.42 -14.90
N ARG A 20 -2.37 2.21 -15.06
CA ARG A 20 -3.21 1.57 -14.03
C ARG A 20 -2.43 1.26 -12.75
N ASN A 21 -1.20 0.77 -12.88
CA ASN A 21 -0.37 0.44 -11.72
C ASN A 21 0.05 1.70 -10.96
N ARG A 22 0.26 2.83 -11.66
CA ARG A 22 0.60 4.11 -11.05
C ARG A 22 -0.52 4.60 -10.12
N SER A 23 -1.77 4.58 -10.57
CA SER A 23 -2.91 5.02 -9.75
C SER A 23 -3.15 4.10 -8.55
N VAL A 24 -3.02 2.77 -8.73
CA VAL A 24 -3.14 1.84 -7.60
C VAL A 24 -2.02 2.06 -6.58
N ARG A 25 -0.77 2.24 -7.04
CA ARG A 25 0.38 2.49 -6.15
C ARG A 25 0.24 3.81 -5.40
N SER A 26 -0.22 4.88 -6.04
CA SER A 26 -0.41 6.17 -5.37
C SER A 26 -1.46 6.07 -4.27
N VAL A 27 -2.60 5.45 -4.56
CA VAL A 27 -3.68 5.24 -3.58
C VAL A 27 -3.22 4.43 -2.38
N VAL A 28 -2.50 3.33 -2.61
CA VAL A 28 -1.94 2.50 -1.51
C VAL A 28 -0.96 3.33 -0.68
N LYS A 29 -0.06 4.08 -1.32
CA LYS A 29 0.91 4.93 -0.63
C LYS A 29 0.23 6.01 0.22
N THR A 30 -0.82 6.63 -0.28
CA THR A 30 -1.59 7.64 0.46
C THR A 30 -2.27 7.04 1.69
N ARG A 31 -2.91 5.87 1.57
CA ARG A 31 -3.55 5.20 2.71
C ARG A 31 -2.56 4.79 3.79
N VAL A 32 -1.42 4.23 3.38
CA VAL A 32 -0.34 3.87 4.32
C VAL A 32 0.17 5.11 5.05
N ARG A 33 0.43 6.21 4.35
CA ARG A 33 0.88 7.47 4.97
C ARG A 33 -0.15 8.06 5.93
N ARG A 34 -1.43 8.02 5.58
CA ARG A 34 -2.51 8.49 6.45
C ARG A 34 -2.58 7.67 7.74
N ALA A 35 -2.48 6.35 7.64
CA ALA A 35 -2.41 5.48 8.81
C ALA A 35 -1.18 5.79 9.68
N GLU A 36 0.00 5.96 9.08
CA GLU A 36 1.21 6.33 9.83
C GLU A 36 1.08 7.69 10.53
N PHE A 37 0.45 8.68 9.88
CA PHE A 37 0.20 9.99 10.46
C PHE A 37 -0.72 9.90 11.68
N LEU A 38 -1.84 9.19 11.58
CA LEU A 38 -2.80 9.05 12.69
C LEU A 38 -2.21 8.29 13.89
N ILE A 39 -1.36 7.28 13.62
CA ILE A 39 -0.62 6.59 14.68
C ILE A 39 0.30 7.56 15.44
N VAL A 40 0.98 8.47 14.72
CA VAL A 40 1.85 9.49 15.33
C VAL A 40 1.04 10.55 16.09
N SER A 41 -0.14 10.94 15.58
CA SER A 41 -1.05 11.88 16.23
C SER A 41 -1.76 11.32 17.48
N LYS A 42 -1.53 10.05 17.84
CA LYS A 42 -2.10 9.35 19.02
C LYS A 42 -3.64 9.24 19.02
N GLU A 43 -4.28 9.41 17.86
CA GLU A 43 -5.72 9.21 17.70
C GLU A 43 -6.03 7.73 17.44
N LEU A 44 -6.10 6.92 18.50
CA LEU A 44 -6.17 5.46 18.40
C LEU A 44 -7.39 4.95 17.62
N ALA A 45 -8.57 5.55 17.84
CA ALA A 45 -9.80 5.13 17.18
C ALA A 45 -9.77 5.39 15.66
N GLU A 46 -9.24 6.54 15.24
CA GLU A 46 -9.10 6.88 13.82
C GLU A 46 -7.95 6.12 13.16
N ALA A 47 -6.87 5.87 13.90
CA ALA A 47 -5.74 5.08 13.45
C ALA A 47 -6.19 3.65 13.10
N ASP A 48 -6.99 3.00 13.94
CA ASP A 48 -7.50 1.64 13.69
C ASP A 48 -8.27 1.55 12.36
N ALA A 49 -9.22 2.46 12.15
CA ALA A 49 -10.00 2.53 10.91
C ALA A 49 -9.11 2.79 9.69
N ALA A 50 -8.10 3.68 9.81
CA ALA A 50 -7.17 3.98 8.74
C ALA A 50 -6.24 2.81 8.42
N VAL A 51 -5.78 2.07 9.44
CA VAL A 51 -4.98 0.86 9.30
C VAL A 51 -5.76 -0.20 8.52
N ASP A 52 -7.02 -0.46 8.89
CA ASP A 52 -7.86 -1.44 8.19
C ASP A 52 -8.04 -1.10 6.71
N LEU A 53 -8.26 0.19 6.39
CA LEU A 53 -8.34 0.65 5.01
C LEU A 53 -7.01 0.49 4.27
N ALA A 54 -5.88 0.71 4.93
CA ALA A 54 -4.55 0.50 4.37
C ALA A 54 -4.27 -0.99 4.10
N LEU A 55 -4.62 -1.88 5.03
CA LEU A 55 -4.48 -3.34 4.89
C LEU A 55 -5.30 -3.85 3.69
N ARG A 56 -6.59 -3.48 3.62
CA ARG A 56 -7.49 -3.83 2.50
C ARG A 56 -6.98 -3.33 1.15
N ALA A 57 -6.30 -2.19 1.13
CA ALA A 57 -5.71 -1.65 -0.09
C ALA A 57 -4.43 -2.38 -0.51
N LEU A 58 -3.58 -2.75 0.45
CA LEU A 58 -2.38 -3.56 0.21
C LEU A 58 -2.73 -4.93 -0.35
N ASP A 59 -3.75 -5.60 0.20
CA ASP A 59 -4.19 -6.92 -0.29
C ASP A 59 -4.76 -6.87 -1.70
N ARG A 60 -5.60 -5.87 -1.98
CA ARG A 60 -6.12 -5.69 -3.34
C ARG A 60 -5.00 -5.38 -4.33
N ALA A 61 -3.97 -4.64 -3.93
CA ALA A 61 -2.83 -4.36 -4.78
C ALA A 61 -1.95 -5.61 -5.02
N ALA A 62 -1.82 -6.48 -4.02
CA ALA A 62 -1.13 -7.77 -4.15
C ALA A 62 -1.90 -8.73 -5.06
N LYS A 63 -3.22 -8.88 -4.87
CA LYS A 63 -4.08 -9.71 -5.72
C LYS A 63 -4.08 -9.26 -7.18
N LYS A 64 -3.96 -7.95 -7.43
CA LYS A 64 -3.83 -7.38 -8.79
C LYS A 64 -2.41 -7.47 -9.38
N GLY A 65 -1.44 -8.01 -8.65
CA GLY A 65 -0.04 -8.12 -9.09
C GLY A 65 0.69 -6.78 -9.21
N VAL A 66 0.17 -5.70 -8.60
CA VAL A 66 0.77 -4.36 -8.67
C VAL A 66 1.96 -4.24 -7.70
N ILE A 67 1.86 -4.95 -6.57
CA ILE A 67 2.87 -5.06 -5.51
C ILE A 67 3.10 -6.56 -5.28
N HIS A 68 4.35 -6.97 -5.08
CA HIS A 68 4.67 -8.36 -4.76
C HIS A 68 4.04 -8.76 -3.40
N PRO A 69 3.50 -10.00 -3.24
CA PRO A 69 2.88 -10.44 -2.00
C PRO A 69 3.76 -10.24 -0.77
N ASN A 70 5.05 -10.57 -0.86
CA ASN A 70 5.99 -10.36 0.25
C ASN A 70 6.16 -8.88 0.63
N ASN A 71 6.13 -7.96 -0.34
CA ASN A 71 6.21 -6.52 -0.06
C ASN A 71 4.91 -6.02 0.59
N ALA A 72 3.76 -6.54 0.16
CA ALA A 72 2.49 -6.28 0.84
C ALA A 72 2.53 -6.80 2.29
N ALA A 73 2.96 -8.05 2.51
CA ALA A 73 3.08 -8.65 3.83
C ALA A 73 4.05 -7.87 4.75
N LEU A 74 5.22 -7.48 4.24
CA LEU A 74 6.19 -6.67 4.98
C LEU A 74 5.60 -5.32 5.41
N ARG A 75 4.87 -4.64 4.51
CA ARG A 75 4.21 -3.36 4.82
C ARG A 75 3.12 -3.53 5.86
N LYS A 76 2.30 -4.58 5.77
CA LYS A 76 1.27 -4.89 6.77
C LYS A 76 1.89 -5.12 8.15
N SER A 77 2.92 -5.97 8.22
CA SER A 77 3.61 -6.28 9.47
C SER A 77 4.16 -5.02 10.13
N ARG A 78 4.84 -4.16 9.37
CA ARG A 78 5.39 -2.89 9.89
C ARG A 78 4.29 -1.96 10.42
N LEU A 79 3.16 -1.88 9.73
CA LEU A 79 2.07 -0.98 10.09
C LEU A 79 1.35 -1.46 11.36
N MET A 80 1.10 -2.77 11.47
CA MET A 80 0.55 -3.37 12.69
C MET A 80 1.51 -3.26 13.87
N ARG A 81 2.82 -3.44 13.65
CA ARG A 81 3.82 -3.31 14.71
C ARG A 81 3.80 -1.90 15.31
N LYS A 82 3.80 -0.85 14.46
CA LYS A 82 3.72 0.55 14.90
C LYS A 82 2.45 0.83 15.71
N LEU A 83 1.32 0.29 15.26
CA LEU A 83 0.04 0.46 15.95
C LEU A 83 0.03 -0.23 17.31
N ASN A 84 0.59 -1.43 17.41
CA ASN A 84 0.73 -2.15 18.67
C ASN A 84 1.70 -1.42 19.62
N GLU A 85 2.83 -0.94 19.12
CA GLU A 85 3.77 -0.12 19.90
C GLU A 85 3.07 1.13 20.46
N ALA A 86 2.30 1.86 19.63
CA ALA A 86 1.54 3.02 20.07
C ALA A 86 0.47 2.68 21.13
N ARG A 87 -0.21 1.54 21.01
CA ARG A 87 -1.18 1.05 22.01
C ARG A 87 -0.50 0.69 23.34
N VAL A 88 0.65 0.02 23.29
CA VAL A 88 1.42 -0.33 24.49
C VAL A 88 1.89 0.93 25.21
N THR A 89 2.43 1.91 24.48
CA THR A 89 2.83 3.20 25.07
C THR A 89 1.65 3.96 25.67
N ALA A 90 0.47 3.91 25.03
CA ALA A 90 -0.73 4.54 25.57
C ALA A 90 -1.26 3.86 26.84
N SER A 91 -1.08 2.53 26.96
CA SER A 91 -1.51 1.75 28.13
C SER A 91 -0.50 1.78 29.30
N ALA A 92 0.76 2.16 29.04
CA ALA A 92 1.82 2.20 30.04
C ALA A 92 1.89 3.52 30.83
N ASN A 93 1.05 4.51 30.46
CA ASN A 93 0.84 5.76 31.18
C ASN A 93 -0.55 5.77 31.81
#